data_AF-A0A0K0DZF2-F1
#
_entry.id   AF-A0A0K0DZF2-F1
#
_cell.length_a   1.000
_cell.length_b   1.000
_cell.length_c   1.000
_cell.angle_alpha   90.00
_cell.angle_beta   90.00
_cell.angle_gamma   90.00
#
_symmetry.space_group_name_H-M   'P 1'
#
loop_
_entity.id
_entity.type
_entity.pdbx_description
1 polymer ?
#
loop_
_entity_poly.entity_id
_entity_poly.type
_entity_poly.pdbx_seq_one_letter_code
_entity_poly.pdbx_strand_id
1 'polypeptide(L)'
;MTNAFLRRRYVIGVRGRFYCYGQPDNNVRVQLYNQNWRRKHFLIETQKSGNYGRFEVVGSKFLFTRMHPILKIIHYCNEINLRCYYEGFIPISKKAIKKGKSVKGFLNLGVIETLKIRNQKKVCPRGSSRFRKRRQRKGRGE
;
A
#
# COMPACT_ATOMS: atom_id res chain seq x y z
N MET A 1 -33.63 1.69 10.98
CA MET A 1 -33.52 1.45 9.53
C MET A 1 -32.27 2.17 9.02
N THR A 2 -31.19 1.45 8.70
CA THR A 2 -29.96 2.08 8.20
C THR A 2 -30.22 2.56 6.77
N ASN A 3 -30.08 3.87 6.52
CA ASN A 3 -30.31 4.50 5.22
C ASN A 3 -29.33 3.98 4.15
N ALA A 4 -29.59 2.78 3.63
CA ALA A 4 -28.89 2.20 2.49
C ALA A 4 -29.07 3.06 1.23
N PHE A 5 -30.14 3.85 1.16
CA PHE A 5 -30.51 4.71 0.04
C PHE A 5 -29.57 5.90 -0.22
N LEU A 6 -28.73 6.32 0.75
CA LEU A 6 -27.83 7.47 0.57
C LEU A 6 -26.38 7.10 0.25
N ARG A 7 -25.97 5.84 0.48
CA ARG A 7 -24.58 5.41 0.27
C ARG A 7 -24.38 4.99 -1.18
N ARG A 8 -23.48 5.66 -1.87
CA ARG A 8 -23.07 5.28 -3.24
C ARG A 8 -21.89 4.32 -3.16
N ARG A 9 -21.92 3.27 -3.98
CA ARG A 9 -20.77 2.39 -4.18
C ARG A 9 -19.82 3.03 -5.17
N TYR A 10 -18.57 3.22 -4.75
CA TYR A 10 -17.48 3.65 -5.60
C TYR A 10 -16.51 2.49 -5.78
N VAL A 11 -15.95 2.40 -6.98
CA VAL A 11 -15.02 1.35 -7.38
C VAL A 11 -13.84 1.98 -8.11
N ILE A 12 -12.65 1.41 -7.92
CA ILE A 12 -11.42 1.84 -8.57
C ILE A 12 -10.57 0.63 -8.92
N GLY A 13 -9.96 0.66 -10.10
CA GLY A 13 -8.91 -0.26 -10.51
C GLY A 13 -7.66 0.53 -10.88
N VAL A 14 -6.52 0.16 -10.32
CA VAL A 14 -5.21 0.75 -10.63
C VAL A 14 -4.24 -0.35 -11.00
N ARG A 15 -3.44 -0.13 -12.03
CA ARG A 15 -2.40 -1.07 -12.47
C ARG A 15 -1.10 -0.37 -12.83
N GLY A 16 -0.03 -1.14 -12.93
CA GLY A 16 1.26 -0.66 -13.38
C GLY A 16 2.34 -1.73 -13.24
N ARG A 17 3.60 -1.30 -13.31
CA ARG A 17 4.78 -2.14 -13.10
C ARG A 17 5.77 -1.45 -12.18
N PHE A 18 6.35 -2.18 -11.25
CA PHE A 18 7.45 -1.68 -10.41
C PHE A 18 8.80 -2.14 -10.94
N TYR A 19 9.75 -1.22 -10.92
CA TYR A 19 11.14 -1.44 -11.29
C TYR A 19 12.05 -1.00 -10.13
N CYS A 20 13.17 -1.70 -9.98
CA CYS A 20 14.24 -1.46 -9.02
C CYS A 20 15.56 -1.50 -9.79
N TYR A 21 16.25 -0.37 -9.90
CA TYR A 21 17.45 -0.24 -10.75
C TYR A 21 17.23 -0.69 -12.20
N GLY A 22 16.07 -0.37 -12.77
CA GLY A 22 15.74 -0.77 -14.14
C GLY A 22 15.33 -2.25 -14.32
N GLN A 23 15.34 -3.06 -13.25
CA GLN A 23 14.88 -4.45 -13.28
C GLN A 23 13.49 -4.59 -12.66
N PRO A 24 12.65 -5.54 -13.09
CA PRO A 24 11.34 -5.73 -12.48
C PRO A 24 11.39 -6.02 -10.97
N ASP A 25 10.67 -5.20 -10.19
CA ASP A 25 10.59 -5.33 -8.73
C ASP A 25 9.34 -6.14 -8.35
N ASN A 26 9.56 -7.43 -8.11
CA ASN A 26 8.53 -8.38 -7.73
C ASN A 26 8.28 -8.32 -6.21
N ASN A 27 7.09 -8.74 -5.76
CA ASN A 27 6.69 -8.75 -4.36
C ASN A 27 6.59 -7.37 -3.67
N VAL A 28 6.57 -6.27 -4.43
CA VAL A 28 6.23 -4.95 -3.92
C VAL A 28 4.78 -4.96 -3.43
N ARG A 29 4.57 -4.66 -2.15
CA ARG A 29 3.23 -4.64 -1.55
C ARG A 29 2.56 -3.30 -1.87
N VAL A 30 1.38 -3.38 -2.46
CA VAL A 30 0.53 -2.25 -2.82
C VAL A 30 -0.70 -2.27 -1.95
N GLN A 31 -0.92 -1.23 -1.18
CA GLN A 31 -2.10 -1.09 -0.33
C GLN A 31 -2.94 0.08 -0.82
N LEU A 32 -4.17 -0.19 -1.21
CA LEU A 32 -5.14 0.83 -1.58
C LEU A 32 -5.85 1.32 -0.31
N TYR A 33 -5.68 2.61 -0.02
CA TYR A 33 -6.35 3.30 1.07
C TYR A 33 -7.38 4.30 0.53
N ASN A 34 -8.43 4.54 1.32
CA ASN A 34 -9.22 5.76 1.20
C ASN A 34 -8.94 6.68 2.39
N GLN A 35 -8.48 7.90 2.10
CA GLN A 35 -8.30 8.95 3.11
C GLN A 35 -9.64 9.66 3.36
N ASN A 36 -9.99 9.91 4.62
CA ASN A 36 -11.14 10.76 4.95
C ASN A 36 -10.72 12.24 5.15
N TRP A 37 -11.69 13.10 5.40
CA TRP A 37 -11.46 14.53 5.64
C TRP A 37 -10.54 14.83 6.85
N ARG A 38 -10.48 13.94 7.85
CA ARG A 38 -9.56 14.01 9.01
C ARG A 38 -8.17 13.41 8.73
N ARG A 39 -7.82 13.18 7.46
CA ARG A 39 -6.57 12.54 7.03
C ARG A 39 -6.33 11.13 7.59
N LYS A 40 -7.37 10.46 8.08
CA LYS A 40 -7.29 9.05 8.50
C LYS A 40 -7.38 8.15 7.28
N HIS A 41 -6.41 7.24 7.15
CA HIS A 41 -6.36 6.26 6.07
C HIS A 41 -7.13 4.99 6.47
N PHE A 42 -8.03 4.54 5.61
CA PHE A 42 -8.74 3.26 5.77
C PHE A 42 -8.34 2.32 4.65
N LEU A 43 -7.75 1.18 5.01
CA LEU A 43 -7.37 0.15 4.06
C LEU A 43 -8.62 -0.35 3.33
N ILE A 44 -8.49 -0.60 2.04
CA ILE A 44 -9.52 -1.16 1.17
C ILE A 44 -9.05 -2.50 0.64
N GLU A 45 -7.85 -2.53 0.06
CA GLU A 45 -7.30 -3.75 -0.56
C GLU A 45 -5.78 -3.77 -0.44
N THR A 46 -5.20 -4.97 -0.41
CA THR A 46 -3.76 -5.20 -0.48
C THR A 46 -3.44 -6.20 -1.58
N GLN A 47 -2.50 -5.84 -2.46
CA GLN A 47 -1.96 -6.74 -3.47
C GLN A 47 -0.43 -6.72 -3.43
N LYS A 48 0.22 -7.65 -4.11
CA LYS A 48 1.66 -7.61 -4.40
C LYS A 48 1.91 -7.57 -5.91
N SER A 49 3.00 -6.94 -6.34
CA SER A 49 3.48 -7.15 -7.71
C SER A 49 3.89 -8.61 -7.91
N GLY A 50 3.45 -9.18 -9.03
CA GLY A 50 3.84 -10.50 -9.50
C GLY A 50 4.98 -10.39 -10.51
N ASN A 51 5.06 -11.38 -11.41
CA ASN A 51 6.08 -11.46 -12.45
C ASN A 51 6.16 -10.20 -13.30
N TYR A 52 7.39 -9.85 -13.72
CA TYR A 52 7.69 -8.63 -14.47
C TYR A 52 7.23 -7.35 -13.74
N GLY A 53 7.22 -7.37 -12.40
CA GLY A 53 6.84 -6.24 -11.55
C GLY A 53 5.38 -5.81 -11.69
N ARG A 54 4.53 -6.57 -12.38
CA ARG A 54 3.14 -6.18 -12.69
C ARG A 54 2.29 -6.21 -11.44
N PHE A 55 1.45 -5.19 -11.25
CA PHE A 55 0.43 -5.19 -10.22
C PHE A 55 -0.90 -4.69 -10.78
N GLU A 56 -1.99 -5.20 -10.23
CA GLU A 56 -3.34 -4.69 -10.41
C GLU A 56 -4.02 -4.70 -9.04
N VAL A 57 -4.58 -3.57 -8.60
CA VAL A 57 -5.32 -3.48 -7.35
C VAL A 57 -6.71 -2.93 -7.63
N VAL A 58 -7.72 -3.67 -7.18
CA VAL A 58 -9.13 -3.32 -7.33
C VAL A 58 -9.73 -3.15 -5.95
N GLY A 59 -10.44 -2.04 -5.74
CA GLY A 59 -11.12 -1.80 -4.47
C GLY A 59 -12.47 -1.17 -4.68
N SER A 60 -13.38 -1.44 -3.75
CA SER A 60 -14.69 -0.77 -3.70
C SER A 60 -15.05 -0.35 -2.28
N LYS A 61 -15.81 0.74 -2.16
CA LYS A 61 -16.30 1.22 -0.87
C LYS A 61 -17.63 1.94 -1.01
N PHE A 62 -18.50 1.74 -0.03
CA PHE A 62 -19.74 2.50 0.12
C PHE A 62 -19.47 3.78 0.90
N LEU A 63 -19.66 4.93 0.24
CA LEU A 63 -19.41 6.25 0.81
C LEU A 63 -20.58 7.19 0.54
N PHE A 64 -20.87 8.08 1.49
CA PHE A 64 -21.79 9.21 1.29
C PHE A 64 -21.13 10.30 0.42
N THR A 65 -19.82 10.45 0.54
CA THR A 65 -19.00 11.43 -0.19
C THR A 65 -18.16 10.77 -1.29
N ARG A 66 -17.29 11.55 -1.96
CA ARG A 66 -16.34 11.01 -2.96
C ARG A 66 -15.19 10.26 -2.27
N MET A 67 -14.65 9.27 -2.96
CA MET A 67 -13.45 8.54 -2.53
C MET A 67 -12.19 9.39 -2.73
N HIS A 68 -11.23 9.28 -1.80
CA HIS A 68 -9.90 9.89 -1.89
C HIS A 68 -8.84 8.79 -1.84
N PRO A 69 -8.60 8.12 -2.99
CA PRO A 69 -7.73 6.95 -3.07
C PRO A 69 -6.25 7.33 -2.99
N ILE A 70 -5.49 6.52 -2.25
CA ILE A 70 -4.02 6.62 -2.13
C ILE A 70 -3.45 5.21 -2.16
N LEU A 71 -2.38 4.99 -2.93
CA LEU A 71 -1.60 3.77 -2.83
C LEU A 71 -0.46 3.98 -1.83
N LYS A 72 -0.35 3.08 -0.85
CA LYS A 72 0.87 2.91 -0.08
C LYS A 72 1.68 1.80 -0.73
N ILE A 73 2.90 2.10 -1.13
CA ILE A 73 3.83 1.18 -1.76
C ILE A 73 4.86 0.79 -0.73
N ILE A 74 5.07 -0.51 -0.53
CA ILE A 74 6.07 -1.04 0.40
C ILE A 74 6.98 -1.99 -0.38
N HIS A 75 8.28 -1.69 -0.41
CA HIS A 75 9.27 -2.48 -1.15
C HIS A 75 10.57 -2.65 -0.37
N TYR A 76 11.37 -3.61 -0.84
CA TYR A 76 12.67 -3.95 -0.28
C TYR A 76 13.81 -3.65 -1.27
N CYS A 77 13.53 -2.98 -2.39
CA CYS A 77 14.57 -2.52 -3.32
C CYS A 77 15.69 -1.77 -2.56
N ASN A 78 16.94 -2.11 -2.88
CA ASN A 78 18.14 -1.63 -2.20
C ASN A 78 18.23 -1.99 -0.70
N GLU A 79 17.57 -3.07 -0.26
CA GLU A 79 17.72 -3.62 1.09
C GLU A 79 18.26 -5.06 1.06
N ILE A 80 19.54 -5.21 1.40
CA ILE A 80 20.29 -6.47 1.29
C ILE A 80 19.82 -7.51 2.31
N ASN A 81 19.54 -7.08 3.54
CA ASN A 81 19.24 -8.00 4.66
C ASN A 81 17.74 -8.14 4.94
N LEU A 82 16.88 -7.50 4.14
CA LEU A 82 15.41 -7.46 4.29
C LEU A 82 14.91 -7.04 5.69
N ARG A 83 15.76 -6.45 6.54
CA ARG A 83 15.40 -5.99 7.90
C ARG A 83 14.67 -4.66 7.89
N CYS A 84 14.93 -3.85 6.88
CA CYS A 84 14.21 -2.61 6.64
C CYS A 84 13.36 -2.74 5.37
N TYR A 85 12.46 -1.80 5.19
CA TYR A 85 11.74 -1.61 3.93
C TYR A 85 11.53 -0.12 3.71
N TYR A 86 11.21 0.24 2.49
CA TYR A 86 10.78 1.58 2.16
C TYR A 86 9.27 1.60 2.04
N GLU A 87 8.65 2.68 2.52
CA GLU A 87 7.24 2.95 2.28
C GLU A 87 7.06 4.35 1.68
N GLY A 88 6.24 4.43 0.63
CA GLY A 88 5.90 5.67 -0.04
C GLY A 88 4.41 5.73 -0.39
N PHE A 89 3.91 6.93 -0.66
CA PHE A 89 2.50 7.17 -0.96
C PHE A 89 2.33 7.80 -2.34
N ILE A 90 1.42 7.24 -3.14
CA ILE A 90 1.04 7.75 -4.45
C ILE A 90 -0.44 8.14 -4.41
N PRO A 91 -0.78 9.43 -4.37
CA PRO A 91 -2.16 9.88 -4.48
C PRO A 91 -2.74 9.49 -5.84
N ILE A 92 -3.96 8.94 -5.85
CA ILE A 92 -4.61 8.53 -7.08
C ILE A 92 -5.66 9.57 -7.49
N SER A 93 -5.63 9.96 -8.76
CA SER A 93 -6.57 10.93 -9.30
C SER A 93 -8.01 10.46 -9.15
N LYS A 94 -8.88 11.35 -8.67
CA LYS A 94 -10.31 11.08 -8.50
C LYS A 94 -11.00 10.72 -9.83
N LYS A 95 -10.41 11.07 -10.98
CA LYS A 95 -10.91 10.72 -12.32
C LYS A 95 -10.94 9.21 -12.57
N ALA A 96 -10.12 8.44 -11.85
CA ALA A 96 -10.09 6.98 -11.93
C ALA A 96 -11.24 6.29 -11.18
N ILE A 97 -11.97 7.03 -10.34
CA ILE A 97 -13.07 6.48 -9.54
C ILE A 97 -14.32 6.39 -10.41
N LYS A 98 -14.97 5.23 -10.40
CA LYS A 98 -16.27 5.03 -11.05
C LYS A 98 -17.34 4.73 -9.99
N LYS A 99 -18.60 5.09 -10.30
CA LYS A 99 -19.77 4.66 -9.51
C LYS A 99 -20.21 3.29 -10.02
N GLY A 100 -20.61 2.41 -9.11
CA GLY A 100 -21.18 1.11 -9.46
C GLY A 100 -20.50 -0.07 -8.78
N LYS A 101 -20.78 -1.28 -9.31
CA LYS A 101 -20.37 -2.55 -8.69
C LYS A 101 -19.05 -3.10 -9.22
N SER A 102 -18.64 -2.75 -10.44
CA SER A 102 -17.47 -3.33 -11.12
C SER A 102 -16.55 -2.26 -11.72
N VAL A 103 -15.26 -2.58 -11.77
CA VAL A 103 -14.26 -1.77 -12.48
C VAL A 103 -14.53 -1.89 -13.98
N LYS A 104 -14.81 -0.76 -14.64
CA LYS A 104 -14.97 -0.69 -16.10
C LYS A 104 -13.68 -0.31 -16.84
N GLY A 105 -12.59 -0.07 -16.11
CA GLY A 105 -11.29 0.28 -16.66
C GLY A 105 -10.27 0.58 -15.57
N PHE A 106 -9.01 0.32 -15.87
CA PHE A 106 -7.90 0.52 -14.95
C PHE A 106 -7.19 1.84 -15.24
N LEU A 107 -6.90 2.61 -14.19
CA LEU A 107 -5.88 3.65 -14.28
C LEU A 107 -4.51 2.96 -14.38
N ASN A 108 -3.84 3.15 -15.51
CA ASN A 108 -2.47 2.67 -15.69
C ASN A 108 -1.48 3.73 -15.22
N LEU A 109 -0.67 3.42 -14.21
CA LEU A 109 0.41 4.28 -13.72
C LEU A 109 1.71 4.11 -14.51
N GLY A 110 1.75 3.19 -15.48
CA GLY A 110 2.94 2.91 -16.26
C GLY A 110 4.00 2.18 -15.44
N VAL A 111 5.26 2.53 -15.67
CA VAL A 111 6.42 2.00 -14.95
C VAL A 111 6.78 2.94 -13.81
N ILE A 112 6.92 2.39 -12.60
CA ILE A 112 7.29 3.11 -11.40
C ILE A 112 8.62 2.55 -10.91
N GLU A 113 9.66 3.38 -10.94
CA GLU A 113 10.93 3.08 -10.26
C GLU A 113 10.74 3.26 -8.76
N THR A 114 10.83 2.18 -7.98
CA THR A 114 10.47 2.17 -6.54
C THR A 114 11.33 3.11 -5.73
N LEU A 115 12.63 3.20 -6.06
CA LEU A 115 13.57 4.15 -5.42
C LEU A 115 13.28 5.62 -5.74
N LYS A 116 12.52 5.93 -6.80
CA LYS A 116 12.17 7.29 -7.19
C LYS A 116 10.82 7.76 -6.64
N ILE A 117 10.15 6.95 -5.83
CA ILE A 117 8.91 7.37 -5.15
C ILE A 117 9.22 8.54 -4.21
N ARG A 118 8.56 9.68 -4.45
CA ARG A 118 8.77 10.91 -3.68
C ARG A 118 8.38 10.73 -2.21
N ASN A 119 9.14 11.35 -1.31
CA ASN A 119 8.88 11.40 0.13
C ASN A 119 8.72 10.02 0.81
N GLN A 120 9.36 8.99 0.26
CA GLN A 120 9.38 7.67 0.90
C GLN A 120 10.19 7.68 2.20
N LYS A 121 9.84 6.78 3.12
CA LYS A 121 10.51 6.60 4.41
C LYS A 121 11.12 5.21 4.49
N LYS A 122 12.38 5.12 4.93
CA LYS A 122 12.98 3.85 5.34
C LYS A 122 12.48 3.48 6.73
N VAL A 123 11.87 2.32 6.87
CA VAL A 123 11.37 1.77 8.13
C VAL A 123 12.16 0.52 8.46
N CYS A 124 12.82 0.54 9.62
CA CYS A 124 13.54 -0.60 10.17
C CYS A 124 12.85 -1.00 11.48
N PRO A 125 11.91 -1.96 11.47
CA PRO A 125 11.34 -2.48 12.70
C PRO A 125 12.48 -3.01 13.56
N ARG A 126 12.74 -2.38 14.71
CA ARG A 126 13.72 -2.91 15.67
C ARG A 126 13.27 -4.32 16.03
N GLY A 127 14.16 -5.31 15.87
CA GLY A 127 13.93 -6.66 16.37
C GLY A 127 13.39 -6.52 17.80
N SER A 128 12.23 -7.12 18.06
CA SER A 128 11.50 -6.89 19.31
C SER A 128 12.46 -6.99 20.49
N SER A 129 12.56 -5.94 21.28
CA SER A 129 13.43 -5.84 22.46
C SER A 129 13.14 -6.90 23.53
N ARG A 130 12.21 -7.83 23.29
CA ARG A 130 11.94 -9.00 24.14
C ARG A 130 13.12 -9.96 24.21
N PHE A 131 14.00 -10.03 23.21
CA PHE A 131 15.15 -10.94 23.27
C PHE A 131 16.29 -10.45 24.16
N ARG A 132 16.42 -9.13 24.40
CA ARG A 132 17.48 -8.59 25.27
C ARG A 132 17.20 -8.77 26.77
N LYS A 133 15.94 -8.90 27.19
CA LYS A 133 15.59 -9.12 28.61
C LYS A 133 15.73 -10.58 29.09
N ARG A 134 15.86 -11.56 28.19
CA ARG A 134 16.02 -12.98 28.58
C ARG A 134 17.47 -13.40 28.89
N ARG A 135 18.49 -12.68 28.41
CA ARG A 135 19.90 -13.00 28.69
C ARG A 135 20.44 -12.39 29.98
N GLN A 136 19.84 -11.33 30.51
CA GLN A 136 20.29 -10.70 31.77
C GLN A 136 19.67 -11.33 33.04
N ARG A 137 18.70 -12.24 32.92
CA ARG A 137 18.09 -12.96 34.06
C ARG A 137 18.57 -14.40 34.24
N LYS A 138 19.48 -14.89 33.39
CA LYS A 138 19.99 -16.27 33.43
C LYS A 138 21.47 -16.37 33.81
N GLY A 139 21.99 -15.36 34.51
CA GLY A 139 23.40 -15.25 34.91
C GLY A 139 23.65 -14.59 36.27
N ARG A 140 22.69 -14.70 37.20
CA ARG A 140 22.81 -14.39 38.65
C ARG A 140 21.72 -15.20 39.34
N GLY A 141 21.96 -16.11 40.28
CA GLY A 141 23.19 -16.71 40.75
C GLY A 141 22.82 -18.11 41.24
N GLU A 142 23.81 -18.99 41.16
CA GLU A 142 24.08 -19.99 42.20
C GLU A 142 24.29 -19.31 43.56
#